data_AF-A0A7G9X660-F1
#
_entry.id   AF-A0A7G9X660-F1
#
_cell.length_a   1.000
_cell.length_b   1.000
_cell.length_c   1.000
_cell.angle_alpha   90.00
_cell.angle_beta   90.00
_cell.angle_gamma   90.00
#
_symmetry.space_group_name_H-M   'P 1'
#
loop_
_entity.id
_entity.type
_entity.pdbx_description
1 polymer ?
#
loop_
_entity_poly.entity_id
_entity_poly.type
_entity_poly.pdbx_seq_one_letter_code
_entity_poly.pdbx_strand_id
1 'polypeptide(L)' 'RYFDTAVSRPGRGDSRYIEVAYVDDTQFVRFDSDAASPRMEPRAPWAEREGPEIWDEQTLRAKVNSQNFQVNLRNLRG' A
#
# COMPACT_ATOMS: atom_id res chain seq x y z
N ARG A 1 9.65 -0.93 -10.03
CA ARG A 1 9.70 -2.05 -9.05
C ARG A 1 8.76 -1.73 -7.90
N TYR A 2 7.95 -2.71 -7.48
CA TYR A 2 7.07 -2.61 -6.32
C TYR A 2 7.70 -3.30 -5.12
N PHE A 3 7.44 -2.78 -3.92
CA PHE A 3 7.81 -3.36 -2.65
C PHE A 3 6.62 -3.31 -1.71
N ASP A 4 6.23 -4.47 -1.22
CA ASP A 4 5.13 -4.66 -0.29
C ASP A 4 5.69 -5.06 1.07
N THR A 5 5.23 -4.40 2.12
CA THR A 5 5.65 -4.70 3.50
C THR A 5 4.43 -4.78 4.38
N ALA A 6 4.24 -5.94 5.02
CA ALA A 6 3.19 -6.16 5.99
C ALA A 6 3.81 -6.46 7.36
N VAL A 7 3.43 -5.69 8.38
CA VAL A 7 3.95 -5.83 9.75
C VAL A 7 2.83 -6.14 10.71
N SER A 8 2.97 -7.29 11.36
CA SER A 8 2.02 -7.77 12.34
C SER A 8 2.17 -7.01 13.67
N ARG A 9 1.07 -6.62 14.33
CA ARG A 9 1.12 -5.75 15.54
C ARG A 9 0.26 -6.30 16.68
N PRO A 10 0.74 -7.30 17.45
CA PRO A 10 0.00 -7.80 18.61
C PRO A 10 -0.33 -6.66 19.60
N GLY A 11 -1.59 -6.55 20.02
CA GLY A 11 -2.03 -5.57 21.02
C GLY A 11 -2.18 -4.12 20.54
N ARG A 12 -1.96 -3.82 19.25
CA ARG A 12 -2.09 -2.45 18.69
C ARG A 12 -3.01 -2.37 17.46
N GLY A 13 -3.93 -3.32 17.32
CA GLY A 13 -4.91 -3.37 16.21
C GLY A 13 -4.44 -4.23 15.03
N ASP A 14 -4.94 -3.91 13.84
CA ASP A 14 -4.64 -4.65 12.61
C ASP A 14 -3.17 -4.51 12.18
N SER A 15 -2.71 -5.46 11.35
CA SER A 15 -1.38 -5.37 10.73
C SER A 15 -1.26 -4.10 9.88
N ARG A 16 -0.08 -3.49 9.86
CA ARG A 16 0.21 -2.38 8.95
C ARG A 16 0.66 -2.91 7.62
N TYR A 17 0.11 -2.40 6.53
CA TYR A 17 0.54 -2.66 5.16
C TYR A 17 1.05 -1.38 4.51
N ILE A 18 2.22 -1.47 3.88
CA ILE A 18 2.84 -0.39 3.11
C ILE A 18 3.20 -0.96 1.74
N GLU A 19 2.82 -0.23 0.70
CA GLU A 19 3.21 -0.51 -0.68
C GLU A 19 3.92 0.73 -1.22
N VAL A 20 5.11 0.54 -1.80
CA VAL A 20 5.87 1.61 -2.45
C VAL A 20 6.38 1.12 -3.79
N ALA A 21 6.41 2.01 -4.78
CA ALA A 21 6.97 1.68 -6.06
C ALA A 21 7.93 2.75 -6.57
N TYR A 22 8.94 2.26 -7.28
CA TYR A 22 10.05 3.03 -7.83
C TYR A 22 10.13 2.83 -9.33
N VAL A 23 10.42 3.91 -10.06
CA VAL A 23 10.95 3.86 -11.42
C VAL A 23 12.37 4.40 -11.34
N ASP A 24 13.34 3.63 -11.81
CA ASP A 24 14.76 3.79 -11.50
C ASP A 24 14.96 3.92 -9.98
N ASP A 25 15.50 5.04 -9.50
CA ASP A 25 15.71 5.32 -8.06
C ASP A 25 14.69 6.34 -7.50
N THR A 26 13.64 6.65 -8.26
CA THR A 26 12.61 7.63 -7.86
C THR A 26 11.37 6.92 -7.37
N GLN A 27 11.02 7.11 -6.10
CA GLN A 27 9.73 6.67 -5.58
C GLN A 27 8.62 7.48 -6.23
N PHE A 28 7.65 6.81 -6.85
CA PHE A 28 6.57 7.49 -7.57
C PHE A 28 5.19 7.26 -6.97
N VAL A 29 5.01 6.20 -6.18
CA VAL A 29 3.77 5.98 -5.42
C VAL A 29 4.02 5.43 -4.03
N ARG A 30 3.05 5.68 -3.13
CA ARG A 30 2.97 5.10 -1.79
C ARG A 30 1.52 4.82 -1.42
N PHE A 31 1.29 3.67 -0.80
CA PHE A 31 0.11 3.39 -0.01
C PHE A 31 0.53 3.06 1.43
N ASP A 32 -0.27 3.50 2.40
CA ASP A 32 -0.08 3.19 3.83
C ASP A 32 -1.44 2.91 4.47
N SER A 33 -1.64 1.70 4.98
CA SER A 33 -2.90 1.30 5.60
C SER A 33 -3.22 2.08 6.88
N ASP A 34 -2.22 2.69 7.51
CA ASP A 34 -2.38 3.47 8.74
C ASP A 34 -2.71 4.95 8.48
N ALA A 35 -2.71 5.40 7.22
CA ALA A 35 -3.10 6.76 6.90
C ALA A 35 -4.57 7.00 7.31
N ALA A 36 -4.92 8.23 7.69
CA ALA A 36 -6.29 8.58 8.09
C ALA A 36 -7.32 8.31 6.96
N SER A 37 -6.87 8.45 5.71
CA SER A 37 -7.61 8.05 4.51
C SER A 37 -6.67 7.24 3.60
N PRO A 38 -6.60 5.91 3.77
CA PRO A 38 -5.69 5.08 2.99
C PRO A 38 -6.03 5.11 1.50
N ARG A 39 -5.08 5.64 0.71
CA ARG A 39 -5.14 5.73 -0.75
C ARG A 39 -3.75 5.63 -1.36
N MET A 40 -3.69 5.33 -2.65
CA MET A 40 -2.46 5.42 -3.40
C MET A 40 -2.12 6.90 -3.62
N GLU A 41 -0.92 7.31 -3.21
CA GLU A 41 -0.47 8.69 -3.29
C GLU A 41 0.69 8.83 -4.28
N PRO A 42 0.60 9.74 -5.27
CA PRO A 42 1.74 10.08 -6.09
C PRO A 42 2.87 10.69 -5.24
N ARG A 43 4.11 10.33 -5.57
CA ARG A 43 5.34 10.80 -4.93
C ARG A 43 6.33 11.44 -5.90
N ALA A 44 5.98 11.45 -7.19
CA ALA A 44 6.76 12.11 -8.23
C ALA A 44 5.86 12.99 -9.12
N PRO A 45 6.35 14.14 -9.63
CA PRO A 45 5.54 15.09 -10.40
C PRO A 45 4.88 14.52 -11.65
N TRP A 46 5.50 13.51 -12.27
CA TRP A 46 4.95 12.86 -13.46
C TRP A 46 3.81 11.90 -13.13
N ALA A 47 3.73 11.38 -11.91
CA ALA A 47 2.65 10.52 -11.48
C ALA A 47 1.36 11.32 -11.30
N GLU A 48 1.43 12.57 -10.82
CA GLU A 48 0.26 13.45 -10.65
C GLU A 48 -0.54 13.72 -11.93
N ARG A 49 0.02 13.39 -13.10
CA ARG A 49 -0.64 13.54 -14.39
C ARG A 49 -1.68 12.46 -14.66
N GLU A 50 -1.66 11.36 -13.91
CA GLU A 50 -2.63 10.28 -14.03
C GLU A 50 -4.03 10.70 -13.56
N GLY A 51 -5.05 10.19 -14.25
CA GLY A 51 -6.45 10.49 -13.95
C GLY A 51 -6.93 9.90 -12.62
N PRO A 52 -8.02 10.45 -12.04
CA PRO A 52 -8.60 9.93 -10.80
C PRO A 52 -9.01 8.46 -10.91
N GLU A 53 -9.42 7.99 -12.09
CA GLU A 53 -9.81 6.58 -12.31
C GLU A 53 -8.64 5.63 -12.03
N ILE A 54 -7.43 6.00 -12.46
CA ILE A 54 -6.21 5.23 -12.21
C ILE A 54 -5.92 5.20 -10.72
N TRP A 55 -6.02 6.33 -10.03
CA TRP A 55 -5.76 6.41 -8.59
C TRP A 55 -6.77 5.62 -7.75
N ASP A 56 -8.04 5.64 -8.14
CA ASP A 56 -9.09 4.87 -7.49
C ASP A 56 -8.87 3.38 -7.67
N GLU A 57 -8.54 2.93 -8.88
CA GLU A 57 -8.23 1.53 -9.17
C GLU A 57 -7.00 1.04 -8.37
N GLN A 58 -5.90 1.79 -8.39
CA GLN A 58 -4.69 1.43 -7.65
C GLN A 58 -4.95 1.42 -6.13
N THR A 59 -5.78 2.33 -5.63
CA THR A 59 -6.20 2.35 -4.22
C THR A 59 -7.00 1.11 -3.85
N LEU A 60 -7.95 0.69 -4.68
CA LEU A 60 -8.73 -0.52 -4.45
C LEU A 60 -7.83 -1.76 -4.43
N ARG A 61 -6.89 -1.86 -5.37
CA ARG A 61 -5.91 -2.94 -5.42
C ARG A 61 -5.03 -3.00 -4.17
N ALA A 62 -4.50 -1.86 -3.72
CA ALA A 62 -3.68 -1.80 -2.51
C ALA A 62 -4.46 -2.20 -1.24
N LYS A 63 -5.76 -1.83 -1.16
CA LYS A 63 -6.65 -2.26 -0.07
C LYS A 63 -6.87 -3.77 -0.07
N VAL A 64 -7.08 -4.38 -1.24
CA VAL A 64 -7.20 -5.84 -1.38
C VAL A 64 -5.89 -6.53 -0.97
N ASN A 65 -4.73 -6.02 -1.42
CA ASN A 65 -3.43 -6.54 -1.01
C ASN A 65 -3.24 -6.47 0.50
N SER A 66 -3.57 -5.33 1.13
CA SER A 66 -3.52 -5.17 2.59
C SER A 66 -4.30 -6.25 3.32
N GLN A 67 -5.51 -6.59 2.85
CA GLN A 67 -6.33 -7.65 3.44
C GLN A 67 -5.71 -9.04 3.23
N ASN A 68 -5.20 -9.33 2.03
CA ASN A 68 -4.52 -10.60 1.74
C ASN A 68 -3.30 -10.80 2.64
N PHE A 69 -2.48 -9.75 2.83
CA PHE A 69 -1.34 -9.81 3.73
C PHE A 69 -1.74 -9.97 5.20
N GLN A 70 -2.85 -9.36 5.63
CA GLN A 70 -3.38 -9.59 6.98
C GLN A 70 -3.75 -11.06 7.21
N VAL A 71 -4.40 -11.71 6.23
CA VAL A 71 -4.72 -13.14 6.28
C VAL A 71 -3.44 -13.98 6.28
N ASN A 72 -2.49 -13.68 5.40
CA ASN A 72 -1.20 -14.39 5.33
C ASN A 72 -0.42 -14.29 6.65
N LEU A 73 -0.37 -13.11 7.27
CA LEU A 73 0.27 -12.91 8.57
C LEU A 73 -0.42 -13.70 9.68
N ARG A 74 -1.75 -13.89 9.63
CA ARG A 74 -2.46 -14.78 10.57
C ARG A 74 -2.08 -16.24 10.35
N ASN A 75 -2.06 -16.70 9.11
CA ASN A 75 -1.71 -18.09 8.78
C ASN A 75 -0.26 -18.43 9.13
N LEU A 76 0.67 -17.49 8.94
CA LEU A 76 2.09 -17.67 9.25
C LEU A 76 2.41 -17.64 10.76
N ARG A 77 1.50 -17.12 11.59
CA ARG A 77 1.70 -17.03 13.05
C ARG A 77 1.45 -18.36 13.78
N GLY A 78 0.84 -19.35 13.11
CA GLY A 78 0.44 -20.62 13.71
C GLY A 78 -0.90 -20.52 14.40
#